data_AF-A0A316WJC6-F1
#
_entry.id   AF-A0A316WJC6-F1
#
_cell.length_a   1.000
_cell.length_b   1.000
_cell.length_c   1.000
_cell.angle_alpha   90.00
_cell.angle_beta   90.00
_cell.angle_gamma   90.00
#
_symmetry.space_group_name_H-M   'P 1'
#
loop_
_entity.id
_entity.type
_entity.pdbx_description
1 polymer ?
#
loop_
_entity_poly.entity_id
_entity_poly.type
_entity_poly.pdbx_seq_one_letter_code
_entity_poly.pdbx_strand_id
1 'polypeptide(L)'
;MKNIILFFCILYSFNIYSQEKPDYPETEKGMKRIDLKLPKIENYKDYKVEIRFGMEIEVSECSSVDNFRFNSKNLEEKYAILPHSYPYYTLLKEMQVDILGFNESNCDKIKKVKKTVFSSQSIFREYNGYYAIPFYIPEKWTVEYRLWKVNSKFKNTSH
;
A
#
# COMPACT_ATOMS: atom_id res chain seq x y z
N MET A 1 -20.13 -28.68 42.77
CA MET A 1 -18.97 -28.90 41.87
C MET A 1 -19.32 -28.69 40.39
N LYS A 2 -20.42 -29.26 39.86
CA LYS A 2 -20.83 -29.11 38.45
C LYS A 2 -21.00 -27.65 37.99
N ASN A 3 -21.57 -26.79 38.85
CA ASN A 3 -21.78 -25.36 38.53
C ASN A 3 -20.49 -24.52 38.57
N ILE A 4 -19.46 -24.96 39.32
CA ILE A 4 -18.16 -24.27 39.38
C ILE A 4 -17.36 -24.57 38.10
N ILE A 5 -17.42 -25.81 37.61
CA ILE A 5 -16.78 -26.21 36.35
C ILE A 5 -17.40 -25.46 35.16
N LEU A 6 -18.73 -25.30 35.15
CA LEU A 6 -19.42 -24.57 34.08
C LEU A 6 -19.00 -23.08 34.02
N PHE A 7 -18.77 -22.45 35.19
CA PHE A 7 -18.33 -21.06 35.27
C PHE A 7 -16.89 -20.87 34.77
N PHE A 8 -15.99 -21.80 35.06
CA PHE A 8 -14.63 -21.79 34.52
C PHE A 8 -14.58 -22.01 33.01
N CYS A 9 -15.46 -22.84 32.44
CA CYS A 9 -15.55 -23.02 30.99
C CYS A 9 -16.01 -21.74 30.26
N ILE A 10 -16.95 -20.99 30.85
CA ILE A 10 -17.45 -19.73 30.28
C ILE A 10 -16.35 -18.66 30.30
N LEU A 11 -15.60 -18.53 31.40
CA LEU A 11 -14.46 -17.59 31.49
C LEU A 11 -13.30 -17.92 30.54
N TYR A 12 -13.04 -19.22 30.29
CA TYR A 12 -12.07 -19.62 29.27
C TYR A 12 -12.54 -19.27 27.85
N SER A 13 -13.83 -19.40 27.55
CA SER A 13 -14.37 -19.09 26.21
C SER A 13 -14.31 -17.60 25.84
N PHE A 14 -14.34 -16.68 26.82
CA PHE A 14 -14.16 -15.24 26.56
C PHE A 14 -12.73 -14.86 26.15
N ASN A 15 -11.72 -15.64 26.54
CA ASN A 15 -10.32 -15.38 26.14
C ASN A 15 -10.02 -15.79 24.69
N ILE A 16 -10.89 -16.58 24.04
CA ILE A 16 -10.69 -17.06 22.67
C ILE A 16 -11.36 -16.15 21.63
N TYR A 17 -12.05 -15.08 22.07
CA TYR A 17 -12.78 -14.16 21.19
C TYR A 17 -12.10 -12.80 20.97
N SER A 18 -10.86 -12.65 21.40
CA SER A 18 -10.03 -11.57 20.88
C SER A 18 -9.53 -12.00 19.50
N GLN A 19 -10.14 -11.50 18.41
CA GLN A 19 -9.41 -11.41 17.16
C GLN A 19 -8.24 -10.48 17.43
N GLU A 20 -7.08 -11.04 17.81
CA GLU A 20 -5.90 -10.26 18.14
C GLU A 20 -5.59 -9.34 16.95
N LYS A 21 -5.72 -8.03 17.19
CA LYS A 21 -5.36 -7.03 16.20
C LYS A 21 -3.84 -7.09 16.07
N PRO A 22 -3.30 -7.35 14.86
CA PRO A 22 -1.85 -7.45 14.71
C PRO A 22 -1.17 -6.18 15.18
N ASP A 23 -0.15 -6.34 16.01
CA ASP A 23 0.62 -5.23 16.52
C ASP A 23 1.73 -4.88 15.53
N TYR A 24 1.76 -3.63 15.09
CA TYR A 24 2.69 -3.14 14.08
C TYR A 24 3.54 -2.03 14.71
N PRO A 25 4.80 -1.86 14.29
CA PRO A 25 5.67 -0.86 14.90
C PRO A 25 5.07 0.56 14.81
N GLU A 26 5.43 1.40 15.77
CA GLU A 26 5.13 2.81 15.69
C GLU A 26 5.81 3.45 14.48
N THR A 27 5.23 4.55 14.01
CA THR A 27 5.74 5.24 12.82
C THR A 27 6.96 6.09 13.20
N GLU A 28 8.05 5.94 12.44
CA GLU A 28 9.24 6.79 12.61
C GLU A 28 9.00 8.25 12.19
N LYS A 29 9.78 9.17 12.76
CA LYS A 29 9.71 10.60 12.41
C LYS A 29 9.94 10.83 10.91
N GLY A 30 9.03 11.58 10.27
CA GLY A 30 9.06 11.90 8.83
C GLY A 30 8.34 10.85 7.96
N MET A 31 7.82 9.79 8.56
CA MET A 31 7.00 8.78 7.91
C MET A 31 5.56 8.88 8.43
N LYS A 32 4.63 8.28 7.68
CA LYS A 32 3.24 8.05 8.08
C LYS A 32 2.84 6.62 7.73
N ARG A 33 1.92 6.05 8.50
CA ARG A 33 1.25 4.80 8.19
C ARG A 33 -0.03 5.05 7.39
N ILE A 34 -0.21 4.31 6.29
CA ILE A 34 -1.46 4.20 5.53
C ILE A 34 -1.84 2.74 5.44
N ASP A 35 -3.08 2.42 5.81
CA ASP A 35 -3.61 1.05 5.73
C ASP A 35 -4.37 0.85 4.41
N LEU A 36 -3.83 0.03 3.51
CA LEU A 36 -4.50 -0.39 2.28
C LEU A 36 -5.61 -1.40 2.63
N LYS A 37 -6.86 -0.93 2.62
CA LYS A 37 -8.04 -1.76 2.86
C LYS A 37 -8.77 -2.03 1.54
N LEU A 38 -8.75 -3.28 1.09
CA LEU A 38 -9.42 -3.69 -0.13
C LEU A 38 -10.93 -3.96 0.12
N PRO A 39 -11.81 -3.68 -0.85
CA PRO A 39 -13.25 -3.92 -0.72
C PRO A 39 -13.54 -5.41 -0.78
N LYS A 40 -14.46 -5.94 0.04
CA LYS A 40 -14.83 -7.37 -0.05
C LYS A 40 -15.40 -7.70 -1.44
N ILE A 41 -14.79 -8.65 -2.14
CA ILE A 41 -15.23 -9.13 -3.46
C ILE A 41 -15.32 -10.65 -3.49
N GLU A 42 -16.25 -11.17 -4.29
CA GLU A 42 -16.31 -12.59 -4.64
C GLU A 42 -15.27 -12.94 -5.72
N ASN A 43 -14.89 -14.22 -5.81
CA ASN A 43 -13.91 -14.73 -6.78
C ASN A 43 -12.58 -13.97 -6.75
N TYR A 44 -12.12 -13.65 -5.55
CA TYR A 44 -10.93 -12.84 -5.30
C TYR A 44 -9.64 -13.35 -5.98
N LYS A 45 -9.58 -14.65 -6.29
CA LYS A 45 -8.45 -15.29 -7.00
C LYS A 45 -8.27 -14.77 -8.43
N ASP A 46 -9.30 -14.16 -9.02
CA ASP A 46 -9.23 -13.57 -10.35
C ASP A 46 -8.66 -12.15 -10.35
N TYR A 47 -8.34 -11.61 -9.16
CA TYR A 47 -7.92 -10.23 -9.00
C TYR A 47 -6.47 -10.11 -8.56
N LYS A 48 -5.79 -9.10 -9.11
CA LYS A 48 -4.53 -8.57 -8.62
C LYS A 48 -4.69 -7.12 -8.21
N VAL A 49 -3.84 -6.69 -7.29
CA VAL A 49 -3.77 -5.32 -6.82
C VAL A 49 -2.52 -4.71 -7.41
N GLU A 50 -2.69 -3.66 -8.21
CA GLU A 50 -1.57 -2.79 -8.56
C GLU A 50 -1.54 -1.62 -7.59
N ILE A 51 -0.36 -1.32 -7.07
CA ILE A 51 -0.11 -0.25 -6.11
C ILE A 51 0.90 0.72 -6.73
N ARG A 52 0.63 2.02 -6.62
CA ARG A 52 1.54 3.11 -6.97
C ARG A 52 1.68 4.08 -5.81
N PHE A 53 2.82 4.75 -5.76
CA PHE A 53 3.03 5.83 -4.80
C PHE A 53 2.85 7.16 -5.50
N GLY A 54 2.10 8.07 -4.89
CA GLY A 54 1.94 9.44 -5.37
C GLY A 54 2.67 10.42 -4.47
N MET A 55 2.97 11.61 -4.99
CA MET A 55 3.34 12.77 -4.18
C MET A 55 2.86 14.04 -4.85
N GLU A 56 2.48 15.03 -4.04
CA GLU A 56 2.19 16.38 -4.54
C GLU A 56 3.49 17.17 -4.65
N ILE A 57 3.78 17.68 -5.85
CA ILE A 57 4.90 18.56 -6.11
C ILE A 57 4.42 19.93 -6.59
N GLU A 58 5.18 20.96 -6.26
CA GLU A 58 4.98 22.30 -6.78
C GLU A 58 5.96 22.54 -7.92
N VAL A 59 5.43 22.71 -9.13
CA VAL A 59 6.23 22.92 -10.35
C VAL A 59 5.71 24.10 -11.13
N SER A 60 6.51 24.63 -12.06
CA SER A 60 6.03 25.67 -12.97
C SER A 60 4.87 25.13 -13.82
N GLU A 61 3.95 26.01 -14.23
CA GLU A 61 2.87 25.65 -15.15
C GLU A 61 3.41 25.00 -16.44
N CYS A 62 4.61 25.42 -16.86
CA CYS A 62 5.34 24.87 -18.00
C CYS A 62 5.94 23.48 -17.84
N SER A 63 6.03 22.96 -16.63
CA SER A 63 6.66 21.67 -16.41
C SER A 63 5.62 20.57 -16.64
N SER A 64 5.77 19.79 -17.70
CA SER A 64 5.13 18.49 -17.80
C SER A 64 5.90 17.53 -16.89
N VAL A 65 5.19 16.80 -16.04
CA VAL A 65 5.82 15.84 -15.14
C VAL A 65 5.02 14.55 -15.23
N ASP A 66 5.64 13.50 -15.75
CA ASP A 66 4.95 12.25 -16.04
C ASP A 66 4.94 11.35 -14.81
N ASN A 67 6.11 11.19 -14.19
CA ASN A 67 6.33 10.31 -13.06
C ASN A 67 7.61 10.69 -12.31
N PHE A 68 7.79 10.11 -11.13
CA PHE A 68 9.08 10.11 -10.45
C PHE A 68 9.71 8.72 -10.53
N ARG A 69 11.03 8.67 -10.68
CA ARG A 69 11.77 7.41 -10.71
C ARG A 69 11.61 6.70 -9.38
N PHE A 70 11.03 5.51 -9.43
CA PHE A 70 10.85 4.65 -8.27
C PHE A 70 11.46 3.29 -8.56
N ASN A 71 12.16 2.72 -7.57
CA ASN A 71 12.66 1.36 -7.62
C ASN A 71 11.88 0.52 -6.61
N SER A 72 11.16 -0.49 -7.09
CA SER A 72 10.36 -1.37 -6.22
C SER A 72 11.19 -2.08 -5.15
N LYS A 73 12.51 -2.22 -5.34
CA LYS A 73 13.43 -2.77 -4.32
C LYS A 73 13.55 -1.88 -3.07
N ASN A 74 13.15 -0.62 -3.15
CA ASN A 74 13.13 0.27 -1.99
C ASN A 74 11.92 0.05 -1.09
N LEU A 75 10.98 -0.84 -1.49
CA LEU A 75 9.89 -1.29 -0.65
C LEU A 75 10.31 -2.58 0.06
N GLU A 76 10.46 -2.50 1.38
CA GLU A 76 10.78 -3.66 2.21
C GLU A 76 9.50 -4.29 2.75
N GLU A 77 9.35 -5.60 2.57
CA GLU A 77 8.33 -6.40 3.26
C GLU A 77 8.85 -6.80 4.64
N LYS A 78 8.08 -6.48 5.67
CA LYS A 78 8.35 -6.83 7.07
C LYS A 78 7.10 -7.44 7.69
N TYR A 79 7.23 -7.98 8.90
CA TYR A 79 6.13 -8.65 9.58
C TYR A 79 5.85 -7.98 10.92
N ALA A 80 4.56 -7.98 11.29
CA ALA A 80 4.05 -7.53 12.57
C ALA A 80 4.85 -8.11 13.76
N ILE A 81 4.75 -7.45 14.91
CA ILE A 81 5.45 -7.86 16.13
C ILE A 81 4.91 -9.22 16.56
N LEU A 82 5.84 -10.13 16.91
CA LEU A 82 5.50 -11.47 17.38
C LEU A 82 4.44 -11.40 18.50
N PRO A 83 3.45 -12.31 18.49
CA PRO A 83 3.38 -13.56 17.72
C PRO A 83 2.80 -13.43 16.30
N HIS A 84 2.50 -12.22 15.84
CA HIS A 84 1.81 -12.00 14.57
C HIS A 84 2.75 -12.18 13.37
N SER A 85 2.26 -12.76 12.27
CA SER A 85 3.01 -12.89 11.00
C SER A 85 2.31 -12.16 9.84
N TYR A 86 1.59 -11.07 10.15
CA TYR A 86 0.94 -10.25 9.14
C TYR A 86 1.94 -9.30 8.48
N PRO A 87 2.00 -9.22 7.15
CA PRO A 87 2.96 -8.39 6.46
C PRO A 87 2.58 -6.91 6.52
N TYR A 88 3.60 -6.07 6.56
CA TYR A 88 3.52 -4.63 6.27
C TYR A 88 4.68 -4.23 5.36
N TYR A 89 4.56 -3.06 4.75
CA TYR A 89 5.62 -2.52 3.89
C TYR A 89 6.18 -1.23 4.45
N THR A 90 7.48 -1.04 4.31
CA THR A 90 8.13 0.23 4.62
C THR A 90 8.99 0.68 3.45
N LEU A 91 8.93 1.98 3.15
CA LEU A 91 9.84 2.60 2.21
C LEU A 91 11.12 3.02 2.92
N LEU A 92 12.27 2.89 2.22
CA LEU A 92 13.52 3.44 2.72
C LEU A 92 13.40 4.96 2.96
N LYS A 93 13.88 5.42 4.12
CA LYS A 93 13.72 6.81 4.58
C LYS A 93 14.40 7.83 3.67
N GLU A 94 15.56 7.47 3.11
CA GLU A 94 16.42 8.37 2.33
C GLU A 94 16.42 8.03 0.83
N MET A 95 15.26 7.64 0.29
CA MET A 95 15.15 7.47 -1.16
C MET A 95 15.33 8.81 -1.88
N GLN A 96 16.31 8.87 -2.77
CA GLN A 96 16.38 9.95 -3.75
C GLN A 96 15.24 9.80 -4.75
N VAL A 97 14.49 10.89 -4.95
CA VAL A 97 13.37 10.95 -5.88
C VAL A 97 13.79 11.81 -7.06
N ASP A 98 14.03 11.17 -8.19
CA ASP A 98 14.26 11.90 -9.44
C ASP A 98 12.92 12.13 -10.13
N ILE A 99 12.54 13.39 -10.31
CA ILE A 99 11.33 13.75 -11.03
C ILE A 99 11.65 13.79 -12.53
N LEU A 100 10.92 13.02 -13.34
CA LEU A 100 11.06 12.99 -14.79
C LEU A 100 10.01 13.91 -15.41
N GLY A 101 10.47 14.95 -16.11
CA GLY A 101 9.60 15.92 -16.73
C GLY A 101 10.27 16.68 -17.88
N PHE A 102 9.44 17.34 -18.68
CA PHE A 102 9.85 18.18 -19.80
C PHE A 102 9.30 19.59 -19.63
N ASN A 103 9.98 20.57 -20.22
CA ASN A 103 9.46 21.93 -20.26
C ASN A 103 8.69 22.13 -21.56
N GLU A 104 7.43 22.52 -21.44
CA GLU A 104 6.59 22.91 -22.56
C GLU A 104 6.90 24.35 -22.98
N SER A 105 6.68 24.63 -24.27
CA SER A 105 6.71 26.00 -24.80
C SER A 105 5.26 26.49 -24.90
N ASN A 106 4.99 27.73 -24.44
CA ASN A 106 3.67 28.42 -24.39
C ASN A 106 2.93 28.41 -23.04
N CYS A 107 3.61 28.74 -21.95
CA CYS A 107 3.09 28.73 -20.59
C CYS A 107 3.86 29.72 -19.71
N ASP A 108 3.30 30.09 -18.55
CA ASP A 108 3.96 30.99 -17.60
C ASP A 108 4.96 30.20 -16.73
N LYS A 109 6.25 30.52 -16.87
CA LYS A 109 7.34 29.89 -16.10
C LYS A 109 7.37 30.31 -14.63
N ILE A 110 6.79 31.46 -14.28
CA ILE A 110 6.80 32.02 -12.93
C ILE A 110 5.62 31.45 -12.13
N LYS A 111 4.48 31.23 -12.79
CA LYS A 111 3.29 30.66 -12.15
C LYS A 111 3.56 29.21 -11.73
N LYS A 112 3.37 28.94 -10.44
CA LYS A 112 3.51 27.60 -9.84
C LYS A 112 2.15 26.94 -9.69
N VAL A 113 2.12 25.64 -9.95
CA VAL A 113 0.94 24.79 -9.80
C VAL A 113 1.30 23.53 -9.02
N LYS A 114 0.35 23.04 -8.24
CA LYS A 114 0.46 21.75 -7.55
C LYS A 114 0.06 20.64 -8.52
N LYS A 115 0.90 19.63 -8.68
CA LYS A 115 0.63 18.43 -9.49
C LYS A 115 0.88 17.18 -8.65
N THR A 116 -0.01 16.21 -8.74
CA THR A 116 0.23 14.87 -8.20
C THR A 116 0.99 14.06 -9.22
N VAL A 117 2.11 13.47 -8.81
CA VAL A 117 2.99 12.68 -9.67
C VAL A 117 3.14 11.29 -9.10
N PHE A 118 3.07 10.29 -9.97
CA PHE A 118 3.09 8.88 -9.59
C PHE A 118 4.45 8.22 -9.81
N SER A 119 4.71 7.15 -9.07
CA SER A 119 5.90 6.31 -9.20
C SER A 119 5.99 5.70 -10.60
N SER A 120 7.18 5.73 -11.22
CA SER A 120 7.40 5.17 -12.57
C SER A 120 7.16 3.67 -12.64
N GLN A 121 7.39 2.97 -11.53
CA GLN A 121 7.08 1.55 -11.36
C GLN A 121 5.85 1.37 -10.48
N SER A 122 5.10 0.30 -10.77
CA SER A 122 4.01 -0.19 -9.93
C SER A 122 4.43 -1.47 -9.23
N ILE A 123 3.80 -1.74 -8.08
CA ILE A 123 3.95 -3.01 -7.36
C ILE A 123 2.69 -3.83 -7.58
N PHE A 124 2.86 -5.09 -7.97
CA PHE A 124 1.74 -6.02 -8.13
C PHE A 124 1.70 -7.01 -6.97
N ARG A 125 0.51 -7.19 -6.41
CA ARG A 125 0.23 -8.15 -5.34
C ARG A 125 -0.97 -9.00 -5.73
N GLU A 126 -1.01 -10.22 -5.22
CA GLU A 126 -2.24 -11.00 -5.23
C GLU A 126 -3.30 -10.29 -4.37
N TYR A 127 -4.56 -10.38 -4.80
CA TYR A 127 -5.63 -9.79 -4.01
C TYR A 127 -5.77 -10.50 -2.65
N ASN A 128 -5.79 -9.72 -1.58
CA ASN A 128 -6.10 -10.19 -0.24
C ASN A 128 -6.92 -9.14 0.53
N GLY A 129 -8.24 -9.36 0.61
CA GLY A 129 -9.16 -8.49 1.33
C GLY A 129 -9.50 -8.94 2.76
N TYR A 130 -8.77 -9.91 3.31
CA TYR A 130 -9.04 -10.43 4.66
C TYR A 130 -8.56 -9.48 5.77
N TYR A 131 -7.50 -8.72 5.51
CA TYR A 131 -6.95 -7.73 6.42
C TYR A 131 -6.48 -6.49 5.66
N ALA A 132 -6.35 -5.36 6.38
CA ALA A 132 -5.75 -4.17 5.82
C ALA A 132 -4.22 -4.30 5.88
N ILE A 133 -3.54 -3.87 4.82
CA ILE A 133 -2.09 -3.98 4.67
C ILE A 133 -1.45 -2.63 5.00
N PRO A 134 -0.64 -2.51 6.07
CA PRO A 134 -0.01 -1.24 6.40
C PRO A 134 1.17 -0.92 5.47
N PHE A 135 1.26 0.36 5.08
CA PHE A 135 2.39 0.95 4.38
C PHE A 135 2.94 2.11 5.21
N TYR A 136 4.23 2.05 5.54
CA TYR A 136 4.98 3.14 6.15
C TYR A 136 5.70 3.90 5.03
N ILE A 137 5.25 5.11 4.75
CA ILE A 137 5.73 5.93 3.64
C ILE A 137 6.08 7.34 4.12
N PRO A 138 6.86 8.14 3.36
CA PRO A 138 7.10 9.53 3.72
C PRO A 138 5.80 10.34 3.86
N GLU A 139 5.76 11.29 4.79
CA GLU A 139 4.54 12.05 5.14
C GLU A 139 3.82 12.69 3.95
N LYS A 140 4.57 13.16 2.95
CA LYS A 140 4.03 13.85 1.77
C LYS A 140 3.61 12.92 0.64
N TRP A 141 3.82 11.61 0.78
CA TRP A 141 3.48 10.63 -0.25
C TRP A 141 2.06 10.09 -0.05
N THR A 142 1.51 9.44 -1.07
CA THR A 142 0.24 8.71 -1.03
C THR A 142 0.46 7.27 -1.50
N VAL A 143 -0.40 6.35 -1.05
CA VAL A 143 -0.52 5.01 -1.62
C VAL A 143 -1.82 4.96 -2.40
N GLU A 144 -1.73 4.69 -3.69
CA GLU A 144 -2.89 4.49 -4.55
C GLU A 144 -2.89 3.07 -5.09
N TYR A 145 -4.09 2.54 -5.33
CA TYR A 145 -4.23 1.20 -5.87
C TYR A 145 -5.30 1.13 -6.95
N ARG A 146 -5.16 0.16 -7.84
CA ARG A 146 -6.23 -0.27 -8.75
C ARG A 146 -6.31 -1.79 -8.81
N LEU A 147 -7.51 -2.30 -9.03
CA LEU A 147 -7.75 -3.73 -9.17
C LEU A 147 -7.67 -4.14 -10.63
N TRP A 148 -6.91 -5.19 -10.90
CA TRP A 148 -6.84 -5.86 -12.18
C TRP A 148 -7.63 -7.15 -12.09
N LYS A 149 -8.47 -7.42 -13.09
CA LYS A 149 -9.17 -8.70 -13.21
C LYS A 149 -8.57 -9.48 -14.37
N VAL A 150 -8.13 -10.70 -14.09
CA VAL A 150 -7.64 -11.60 -15.13
C VAL A 150 -8.80 -12.17 -15.94
N ASN A 151 -8.58 -12.41 -17.22
CA ASN A 151 -9.49 -13.22 -18.02
C ASN A 151 -9.26 -14.70 -17.68
N SER A 152 -10.32 -15.45 -17.40
CA SER A 152 -10.23 -16.87 -17.03
C SER A 152 -9.72 -17.79 -18.15
N LYS A 153 -9.75 -17.33 -19.41
CA LYS A 153 -9.31 -18.13 -20.55
C LYS A 153 -7.81 -18.01 -20.77
N PHE A 154 -7.10 -19.12 -20.62
CA PHE A 154 -5.75 -19.28 -21.14
C PHE A 154 -5.79 -19.36 -22.67
N LYS A 155 -4.82 -18.73 -23.32
CA LYS A 155 -4.61 -18.84 -24.77
C LYS A 155 -3.33 -19.61 -25.00
N ASN A 156 -3.36 -20.55 -25.94
CA ASN A 156 -2.16 -21.21 -26.41
C ASN A 156 -1.40 -20.24 -27.33
N THR A 157 -0.07 -20.23 -27.21
CA THR A 157 0.81 -19.55 -28.16
C THR A 157 1.03 -20.48 -29.35
N SER A 158 0.20 -20.38 -30.38
CA SER A 158 0.47 -21.00 -31.68
C SER A 158 1.15 -19.94 -32.54
N HIS A 159 2.39 -20.20 -32.98
CA HIS A 159 3.04 -19.44 -34.04
C HIS A 159 2.36 -19.71 -35.38
#